data_AF-A0AAD0ZF10-F1
#
_entry.id   AF-A0AAD0ZF10-F1
#
_cell.length_a   1.000
_cell.length_b   1.000
_cell.length_c   1.000
_cell.angle_alpha   90.00
_cell.angle_beta   90.00
_cell.angle_gamma   90.00
#
_symmetry.space_group_name_H-M   'P 1'
#
loop_
_entity.id
_entity.type
_entity.pdbx_description
1 polymer ?
#
loop_
_entity_poly.entity_id
_entity_poly.type
_entity_poly.pdbx_seq_one_letter_code
_entity_poly.pdbx_strand_id
1 'polypeptide(L)'
;MKGRFVRLGERERAPVRLWVDGAPIEALQGDTLMVALLTQGTALRQSEFDSGRRAGFCLMGACQDCWVWTRAGERLRACSSEVREGLDILTTQPEAVWPLHG
;
A
#
# COMPACT_ATOMS: atom_id res chain seq x y z
N MET A 1 0.76 13.79 -9.96
CA MET A 1 -0.27 12.84 -10.47
C MET A 1 -1.48 12.90 -9.54
N LYS A 2 -2.71 12.80 -10.07
CA LYS A 2 -3.93 12.79 -9.24
C LYS A 2 -4.14 11.38 -8.68
N GLY A 3 -4.42 11.26 -7.38
CA GLY A 3 -4.76 9.98 -6.75
C GLY A 3 -6.05 9.37 -7.30
N ARG A 4 -6.19 8.05 -7.18
CA ARG A 4 -7.45 7.34 -7.52
C ARG A 4 -8.56 7.58 -6.50
N PHE A 5 -8.20 7.68 -5.22
CA PHE A 5 -9.16 7.91 -4.15
C PHE A 5 -9.26 9.40 -3.85
N VAL A 6 -10.49 9.87 -3.65
CA VAL A 6 -10.78 11.25 -3.25
C VAL A 6 -11.42 11.22 -1.88
N ARG A 7 -10.81 11.92 -0.92
CA ARG A 7 -11.35 12.03 0.44
C ARG A 7 -12.56 12.96 0.45
N LEU A 8 -13.73 12.41 0.77
CA LEU A 8 -14.98 13.19 0.87
C LEU A 8 -15.18 13.82 2.26
N GLY A 9 -14.71 13.16 3.33
CA GLY A 9 -14.85 13.62 4.73
C GLY A 9 -13.72 13.10 5.63
N GLU A 10 -13.92 13.19 6.96
CA GLU A 10 -12.98 12.68 7.97
C GLU A 10 -11.54 13.26 7.82
N ARG A 11 -11.45 14.58 7.54
CA ARG A 11 -10.21 15.30 7.22
C ARG A 11 -9.44 15.79 8.45
N GLU A 12 -10.11 15.93 9.58
CA GLU A 12 -9.56 16.50 10.82
C GLU A 12 -8.93 15.46 11.76
N ARG A 13 -8.77 14.22 11.29
CA ARG A 13 -8.08 13.17 12.05
C ARG A 13 -6.59 13.47 12.13
N ALA A 14 -5.92 12.97 13.16
CA ALA A 14 -4.49 13.20 13.34
C ALA A 14 -3.69 12.68 12.12
N PRO A 15 -2.71 13.44 11.61
CA PRO A 15 -1.86 12.98 10.52
C PRO A 15 -0.91 11.88 11.00
N VAL A 16 -0.59 10.95 10.09
CA VAL A 16 0.35 9.85 10.27
C VAL A 16 1.31 9.86 9.09
N ARG A 17 2.61 9.89 9.35
CA ARG A 17 3.65 9.88 8.32
C ARG A 17 4.19 8.48 8.13
N LEU A 18 4.31 8.10 6.86
CA LEU A 18 4.86 6.82 6.42
C LEU A 18 5.68 7.04 5.16
N TRP A 19 6.43 6.03 4.75
CA TRP A 19 7.28 6.03 3.57
C TRP A 19 6.73 5.04 2.54
N VAL A 20 6.66 5.45 1.28
CA VAL A 20 6.27 4.59 0.17
C VAL A 20 7.33 4.71 -0.91
N ASP A 21 7.99 3.61 -1.22
CA ASP A 21 9.08 3.55 -2.21
C ASP A 21 10.18 4.60 -1.95
N GLY A 22 10.46 4.86 -0.67
CA GLY A 22 11.45 5.86 -0.24
C GLY A 22 10.98 7.32 -0.26
N ALA A 23 9.74 7.60 -0.67
CA ALA A 23 9.15 8.93 -0.58
C ALA A 23 8.27 9.05 0.68
N PRO A 24 8.40 10.13 1.48
CA PRO A 24 7.50 10.36 2.59
C PRO A 24 6.11 10.73 2.07
N ILE A 25 5.09 10.16 2.69
CA ILE A 25 3.69 10.49 2.46
C ILE A 25 2.97 10.74 3.79
N GLU A 26 1.90 11.51 3.74
CA GLU A 26 1.01 11.73 4.88
C GLU A 26 -0.34 11.04 4.65
N ALA A 27 -0.83 10.37 5.68
CA ALA A 27 -2.17 9.79 5.77
C ALA A 27 -2.84 10.24 7.06
N LEU A 28 -4.08 9.81 7.31
CA LEU A 28 -4.78 10.11 8.54
C LEU A 28 -4.91 8.86 9.41
N GLN A 29 -4.88 9.02 10.73
CA GLN A 29 -5.05 7.94 11.69
C GLN A 29 -6.33 7.13 11.39
N GLY A 30 -6.19 5.81 11.34
CA GLY A 30 -7.28 4.88 10.98
C GLY A 30 -7.50 4.69 9.47
N ASP A 31 -6.77 5.40 8.61
CA ASP A 31 -6.72 5.03 7.18
C ASP A 31 -6.12 3.62 7.02
N THR A 32 -6.62 2.88 6.04
CA THR A 32 -5.89 1.72 5.53
C THR A 32 -4.74 2.17 4.63
N LEU A 33 -3.73 1.33 4.46
CA LEU A 33 -2.64 1.56 3.50
C LEU A 33 -3.21 1.82 2.09
N MET A 34 -4.30 1.16 1.69
CA MET A 34 -4.97 1.41 0.41
C MET A 34 -5.47 2.86 0.30
N VAL A 35 -6.10 3.41 1.33
CA VAL A 35 -6.51 4.81 1.34
C VAL A 35 -5.30 5.73 1.25
N ALA A 36 -4.29 5.51 2.09
CA ALA A 36 -3.07 6.32 2.12
C ALA A 36 -2.38 6.38 0.75
N LEU A 37 -2.15 5.22 0.13
CA LEU A 37 -1.44 5.11 -1.14
C LEU A 37 -2.28 5.60 -2.32
N LEU A 38 -3.58 5.27 -2.39
CA LEU A 38 -4.41 5.62 -3.54
C LEU A 38 -4.97 7.06 -3.50
N THR A 39 -4.91 7.75 -2.36
CA THR A 39 -5.16 9.21 -2.33
C THR A 39 -4.02 10.00 -2.98
N GLN A 40 -2.80 9.44 -3.03
CA GLN A 40 -1.62 10.12 -3.57
C GLN A 40 -1.08 9.49 -4.86
N GLY A 41 -1.49 8.25 -5.15
CA GLY A 41 -1.01 7.47 -6.29
C GLY A 41 -2.12 6.72 -7.03
N THR A 42 -1.70 5.88 -7.98
CA THR A 42 -2.60 5.19 -8.90
C THR A 42 -2.51 3.66 -8.82
N ALA A 43 -1.69 3.11 -7.94
CA ALA A 43 -1.50 1.67 -7.83
C ALA A 43 -0.91 1.29 -6.47
N LEU A 44 -1.05 0.01 -6.13
CA LEU A 44 -0.49 -0.62 -4.93
C LEU A 44 0.62 -1.62 -5.27
N ARG A 45 0.54 -2.26 -6.45
CA ARG A 45 1.56 -3.21 -6.91
C ARG A 45 1.73 -3.23 -8.41
N GLN A 46 2.86 -3.77 -8.84
CA GLN A 46 3.05 -4.26 -10.20
C GLN A 46 2.46 -5.66 -10.35
N SER A 47 1.92 -5.95 -11.52
CA SER A 47 1.48 -7.28 -11.95
C SER A 47 2.69 -8.20 -12.13
N GLU A 48 2.54 -9.47 -11.77
CA GLU A 48 3.59 -10.48 -11.92
C GLU A 48 3.64 -11.08 -13.35
N PHE A 49 2.59 -10.85 -14.15
CA PHE A 49 2.42 -11.45 -15.47
C PHE A 49 2.66 -10.48 -16.63
N ASP A 50 2.61 -9.17 -16.37
CA ASP A 50 2.71 -8.12 -17.37
C ASP A 50 3.21 -6.81 -16.75
N SER A 51 3.35 -5.76 -17.57
CA SER A 51 3.71 -4.41 -17.11
C SER A 51 2.54 -3.65 -16.43
N GLY A 52 1.43 -4.34 -16.15
CA GLY A 52 0.23 -3.75 -15.58
C GLY A 52 0.43 -3.33 -14.14
N ARG A 53 -0.26 -2.27 -13.72
CA ARG A 53 -0.29 -1.80 -12.33
C ARG A 53 -1.65 -2.11 -11.72
N ARG A 54 -1.65 -2.67 -10.51
CA ARG A 54 -2.87 -3.10 -9.80
C ARG A 54 -3.15 -2.15 -8.64
N ALA A 55 -4.42 -1.78 -8.48
CA ALA A 55 -4.87 -0.89 -7.42
C ALA A 55 -5.76 -1.59 -6.37
N GLY A 56 -6.22 -2.83 -6.65
CA GLY A 56 -7.25 -3.48 -5.84
C GLY A 56 -8.63 -2.83 -6.00
N PHE A 57 -9.69 -3.63 -5.85
CA PHE A 57 -11.07 -3.16 -6.01
C PHE A 57 -12.08 -3.76 -5.03
N CYS A 58 -11.77 -4.90 -4.42
CA CYS A 58 -12.75 -5.65 -3.62
C CYS A 58 -12.89 -5.20 -2.16
N LEU A 59 -11.88 -4.48 -1.62
CA LEU A 59 -11.77 -4.07 -0.21
C LEU A 59 -11.87 -5.22 0.83
N MET A 60 -11.79 -6.48 0.42
CA MET A 60 -11.94 -7.66 1.29
C MET A 60 -10.77 -8.66 1.13
N GLY A 61 -9.72 -8.28 0.42
CA GLY A 61 -8.57 -9.14 0.11
C GLY A 61 -8.78 -10.18 -0.99
N ALA A 62 -10.01 -10.46 -1.42
CA ALA A 62 -10.30 -11.50 -2.41
C ALA A 62 -9.58 -11.29 -3.76
N CYS A 63 -9.50 -10.05 -4.26
CA CYS A 63 -8.92 -9.76 -5.57
C CYS A 63 -7.40 -9.99 -5.67
N GLN A 64 -6.68 -10.13 -4.56
CA GLN A 64 -5.21 -10.22 -4.49
C GLN A 64 -4.42 -9.04 -5.11
N ASP A 65 -5.10 -8.02 -5.61
CA ASP A 65 -4.47 -6.86 -6.25
C ASP A 65 -4.06 -5.75 -5.26
N CYS A 66 -4.18 -6.02 -3.95
CA CYS A 66 -3.91 -5.06 -2.88
C CYS A 66 -2.64 -5.38 -2.07
N TRP A 67 -1.78 -6.27 -2.56
CA TRP A 67 -0.53 -6.57 -1.87
C TRP A 67 0.42 -5.39 -1.90
N VAL A 68 1.05 -5.13 -0.76
CA VAL A 68 2.21 -4.26 -0.58
C VAL A 68 3.19 -4.97 0.35
N TRP A 69 4.41 -4.46 0.46
CA TRP A 69 5.44 -5.05 1.30
C TRP A 69 6.00 -4.04 2.28
N THR A 70 6.37 -4.46 3.48
CA THR A 70 7.26 -3.66 4.32
C THR A 70 8.68 -3.74 3.78
N ARG A 71 9.56 -2.79 4.14
CA ARG A 71 11.00 -2.88 3.80
C ARG A 71 11.67 -4.16 4.32
N ALA A 72 11.16 -4.74 5.40
CA ALA A 72 11.63 -6.01 5.95
C ALA A 72 11.13 -7.25 5.17
N GLY A 73 10.32 -7.06 4.12
CA GLY A 73 9.82 -8.13 3.25
C GLY A 73 8.48 -8.73 3.68
N GLU A 74 7.87 -8.28 4.79
CA GLU A 74 6.54 -8.73 5.20
C GLU A 74 5.49 -8.29 4.17
N ARG A 75 4.67 -9.23 3.71
CA ARG A 75 3.61 -8.96 2.73
C ARG A 75 2.30 -8.62 3.44
N LEU A 76 1.75 -7.44 3.16
CA LEU A 76 0.55 -6.89 3.77
C LEU A 76 -0.59 -6.69 2.77
N ARG A 77 -1.83 -6.88 3.22
CA ARG A 77 -3.03 -6.48 2.46
C ARG A 77 -3.29 -5.00 2.69
N ALA A 78 -3.06 -4.16 1.68
CA ALA A 78 -3.24 -2.72 1.84
C ALA A 78 -4.69 -2.34 2.14
N CYS A 79 -5.67 -3.13 1.67
CA CYS A 79 -7.09 -2.82 1.89
C CYS A 79 -7.58 -3.02 3.32
N SER A 80 -6.82 -3.71 4.18
CA SER A 80 -7.22 -4.04 5.55
C SER A 80 -6.15 -3.77 6.60
N SER A 81 -4.96 -3.34 6.18
CA SER A 81 -3.87 -2.98 7.10
C SER A 81 -3.92 -1.48 7.35
N GLU A 82 -4.01 -1.08 8.61
CA GLU A 82 -4.02 0.34 9.01
C GLU A 82 -2.63 0.97 8.86
N VAL A 83 -2.61 2.28 8.59
CA VAL A 83 -1.39 3.09 8.65
C VAL A 83 -0.90 3.22 10.09
N ARG A 84 0.42 3.28 10.26
CA ARG A 84 1.09 3.59 11.54
C ARG A 84 2.30 4.49 11.26
N GLU A 85 2.66 5.32 12.24
CA GLU A 85 3.79 6.23 12.11
C GLU A 85 5.07 5.45 11.80
N GLY A 86 5.82 5.92 10.81
CA GLY A 86 7.11 5.33 10.44
C GLY A 86 7.04 4.02 9.65
N LEU A 87 5.85 3.55 9.23
CA LEU A 87 5.78 2.44 8.29
C LEU A 87 6.57 2.74 7.02
N ASP A 88 7.29 1.75 6.51
CA ASP A 88 8.08 1.85 5.28
C ASP A 88 7.61 0.76 4.32
N ILE A 89 6.90 1.19 3.28
CA ILE A 89 6.13 0.36 2.37
C ILE A 89 6.76 0.41 0.98
N LEU A 90 6.78 -0.75 0.33
CA LEU A 90 7.20 -0.95 -1.05
C LEU A 90 5.99 -1.36 -1.89
N THR A 91 5.85 -0.76 -3.07
CA THR A 91 4.84 -1.14 -4.09
C THR A 91 5.41 -2.08 -5.16
N THR A 92 6.71 -2.32 -5.14
CA THR A 92 7.35 -3.36 -5.94
C THR A 92 7.65 -4.56 -5.06
N GLN A 93 7.39 -5.75 -5.58
CA GLN A 93 7.72 -6.98 -4.89
C GLN A 93 9.25 -7.02 -4.66
N PRO A 94 9.72 -7.16 -3.41
CA PRO A 94 11.14 -7.39 -3.15
C PRO A 94 11.55 -8.76 -3.71
N GLU A 95 12.82 -8.94 -4.05
CA GLU A 95 13.34 -10.20 -4.57
C GLU A 95 12.94 -11.37 -3.66
N ALA A 96 12.32 -12.40 -4.25
CA ALA A 96 11.79 -13.51 -3.48
C ALA A 96 12.95 -14.38 -2.98
N VAL A 97 13.15 -14.41 -1.66
CA VAL A 97 14.08 -15.35 -1.03
C VAL A 97 13.31 -16.63 -0.75
N TRP A 98 13.49 -17.66 -1.59
CA TRP A 98 12.95 -18.99 -1.31
C TRP A 98 13.90 -19.69 -0.34
N PRO A 99 13.49 -20.03 0.90
CA PRO A 99 14.31 -20.86 1.74
C PRO A 99 14.38 -22.24 1.09
N LEU A 100 15.49 -22.52 0.41
CA LEU A 100 15.85 -23.87 -0.02
C LEU A 100 16.15 -24.65 1.26
N HIS A 101 15.11 -25.20 1.88
CA HIS A 101 15.28 -26.26 2.85
C HIS A 101 15.73 -27.50 2.08
N GLY A 102 17.04 -27.77 2.10
CA GLY A 102 17.62 -29.04 1.68
C GLY A 102 17.36 -30.15 2.69
#